data_AF-A0AB39L473-F1
#
_entry.id   AF-A0AB39L473-F1
#
_cell.length_a   1.000
_cell.length_b   1.000
_cell.length_c   1.000
_cell.angle_alpha   90.00
_cell.angle_beta   90.00
_cell.angle_gamma   90.00
#
_symmetry.space_group_name_H-M   'P 1'
#
loop_
_entity.id
_entity.type
_entity.pdbx_description
1 polymer ?
#
loop_
_entity_poly.entity_id
_entity_poly.type
_entity_poly.pdbx_seq_one_letter_code
_entity_poly.pdbx_strand_id
1 'polypeptide(L)'
;MTSLEITYRIVGFAVLSLPPVSIWAVLLATAVSFGFGGLYWARLAPPLARSLRVPAGPESWPRSALAIGFLTRVVQAVGIGWLLGYAGVSNPWPAALFGIALYAAIIMPLIIGQHAFMEEDDRWRRFLLGAAQQPAEFAIMGAIVTLWR
;
A
#
# COMPACT_ATOMS: atom_id res chain seq x y z
N MET A 1 -13.67 21.14 -9.08
CA MET A 1 -12.75 20.06 -8.67
C MET A 1 -11.46 20.74 -8.20
N THR A 2 -11.11 20.63 -6.93
CA THR A 2 -9.92 21.27 -6.34
C THR A 2 -8.71 20.37 -6.52
N SER A 3 -7.86 20.68 -7.50
CA SER A 3 -6.53 20.06 -7.66
C SER A 3 -5.58 20.65 -6.62
N LEU A 4 -4.91 19.77 -5.88
CA LEU A 4 -3.94 20.16 -4.85
C LEU A 4 -2.58 20.38 -5.53
N GLU A 5 -2.33 21.60 -6.00
CA GLU A 5 -1.02 22.01 -6.49
C GLU A 5 -0.10 22.31 -5.30
N ILE A 6 0.75 21.35 -4.93
CA ILE A 6 1.77 21.58 -3.90
C ILE A 6 3.07 21.99 -4.60
N THR A 7 3.29 23.30 -4.69
CA THR A 7 4.53 23.89 -5.23
C THR A 7 5.54 24.05 -4.09
N TYR A 8 6.51 23.13 -3.98
CA TYR A 8 7.64 23.28 -3.05
C TYR A 8 8.77 24.06 -3.73
N ARG A 9 9.16 25.20 -3.15
CA ARG A 9 10.35 25.95 -3.54
C ARG A 9 11.50 25.55 -2.61
N ILE A 10 12.19 24.46 -2.92
CA ILE A 10 13.43 24.07 -2.22
C ILE A 10 14.60 24.66 -3.00
N VAL A 11 15.47 25.37 -2.29
CA VAL A 11 16.67 26.05 -2.79
C VAL A 11 17.54 25.08 -3.62
N GLY A 12 17.65 25.33 -4.92
CA GLY A 12 18.80 24.91 -5.74
C GLY A 12 18.75 23.60 -6.51
N PHE A 13 17.63 22.85 -6.50
CA PHE A 13 17.47 21.66 -7.36
C PHE A 13 16.19 21.80 -8.19
N ALA A 14 16.19 21.25 -9.41
CA ALA A 14 15.12 21.34 -10.41
C ALA A 14 13.72 21.36 -9.78
N VAL A 15 12.87 22.29 -10.22
CA VAL A 15 11.44 22.32 -9.87
C VAL A 15 10.81 21.08 -10.49
N LEU A 16 10.87 19.95 -9.78
CA LEU A 16 10.09 18.76 -10.08
C LEU A 16 8.64 19.10 -9.77
N SER A 17 7.90 19.48 -10.80
CA SER A 17 6.44 19.57 -10.71
C SER A 17 5.91 18.16 -10.46
N LEU A 18 5.43 17.93 -9.24
CA LEU A 18 4.78 16.67 -8.90
C LEU A 18 3.50 16.57 -9.73
N PRO A 19 3.28 15.44 -10.42
CA PRO A 19 2.02 15.21 -11.14
C PRO A 19 0.84 15.39 -10.17
N PRO A 20 -0.22 16.13 -10.56
CA PRO A 20 -1.37 16.30 -9.70
C PRO A 20 -2.00 14.92 -9.41
N VAL A 21 -2.39 14.73 -8.15
CA VAL A 21 -3.11 13.53 -7.69
C VAL A 21 -4.34 14.01 -6.93
N SER A 22 -5.51 13.50 -7.33
CA SER A 22 -6.77 13.85 -6.67
C SER A 22 -6.80 13.32 -5.23
N ILE A 23 -7.00 14.22 -4.26
CA ILE A 23 -7.11 13.85 -2.84
C ILE A 23 -8.22 12.83 -2.60
N TRP A 24 -9.34 12.95 -3.32
CA TRP A 24 -10.44 12.02 -3.21
C TRP A 24 -10.09 10.63 -3.75
N ALA A 25 -9.29 10.57 -4.81
CA ALA A 25 -8.80 9.31 -5.37
C ALA A 25 -7.88 8.59 -4.38
N VAL A 26 -6.99 9.34 -3.73
CA VAL A 26 -6.10 8.83 -2.67
C VAL A 26 -6.92 8.31 -1.49
N LEU A 27 -7.89 9.07 -1.01
CA LEU A 27 -8.74 8.65 0.11
C LEU A 27 -9.58 7.42 -0.25
N LEU A 28 -10.15 7.37 -1.45
CA LEU A 28 -10.91 6.22 -1.92
C LEU A 28 -10.01 4.98 -2.08
N ALA A 29 -8.85 5.12 -2.72
CA ALA A 29 -7.86 4.05 -2.87
C ALA A 29 -7.42 3.50 -1.51
N THR A 30 -7.17 4.39 -0.55
CA THR A 30 -6.80 4.04 0.83
C THR A 30 -7.94 3.31 1.52
N ALA A 31 -9.17 3.81 1.45
CA ALA A 31 -10.31 3.22 2.13
C ALA A 31 -10.65 1.83 1.57
N VAL A 32 -10.64 1.66 0.24
CA VAL A 32 -10.91 0.37 -0.40
C VAL A 32 -9.78 -0.62 -0.12
N SER A 33 -8.52 -0.20 -0.21
CA SER A 33 -7.36 -1.03 0.13
C SER A 33 -7.36 -1.45 1.61
N PHE A 34 -7.63 -0.52 2.53
CA PHE A 34 -7.71 -0.79 3.96
C PHE A 34 -8.90 -1.70 4.29
N GLY A 35 -10.06 -1.47 3.67
CA GLY A 35 -11.24 -2.32 3.81
C GLY A 35 -11.00 -3.74 3.29
N PHE A 36 -10.29 -3.88 2.17
CA PHE A 36 -9.86 -5.17 1.65
C PHE A 36 -8.92 -5.90 2.63
N GLY A 37 -7.94 -5.20 3.19
CA GLY A 37 -7.07 -5.76 4.23
C GLY A 37 -7.87 -6.21 5.45
N GLY A 38 -8.82 -5.39 5.92
CA GLY A 38 -9.73 -5.77 7.01
C GLY A 38 -10.55 -7.04 6.69
N LEU A 39 -11.08 -7.14 5.46
CA LEU A 39 -11.81 -8.31 5.01
C LEU A 39 -10.92 -9.56 4.93
N TYR A 40 -9.68 -9.42 4.43
CA TYR A 40 -8.69 -10.48 4.42
C TYR A 40 -8.42 -11.00 5.83
N TRP A 41 -8.12 -10.11 6.77
CA TRP A 41 -7.84 -10.50 8.15
C TRP A 41 -9.05 -11.08 8.88
N ALA A 42 -10.27 -10.65 8.53
CA ALA A 42 -11.50 -11.20 9.11
C ALA A 42 -11.89 -12.58 8.55
N ARG A 43 -11.60 -12.86 7.26
CA ARG A 43 -12.14 -14.07 6.58
C ARG A 43 -11.08 -15.04 6.09
N LEU A 44 -10.00 -14.55 5.51
CA LEU A 44 -9.00 -15.36 4.80
C LEU A 44 -7.77 -15.67 5.67
N ALA A 45 -7.37 -14.74 6.53
CA ALA A 45 -6.24 -14.95 7.44
C ALA A 45 -6.50 -16.02 8.51
N PRO A 46 -7.69 -16.18 9.14
CA PRO A 46 -7.90 -17.19 10.17
C PRO A 46 -7.68 -18.66 9.74
N PRO A 47 -8.16 -19.12 8.56
CA PRO A 47 -7.83 -20.47 8.10
C PRO A 47 -6.34 -20.58 7.73
N LEU A 48 -5.74 -19.55 7.14
CA LEU A 48 -4.33 -19.55 6.76
C LEU A 48 -3.40 -19.58 7.99
N ALA A 49 -3.70 -18.77 9.01
CA ALA A 49 -2.98 -18.74 10.28
C ALA A 49 -3.05 -20.08 11.03
N ARG A 50 -4.23 -20.74 11.02
CA ARG A 50 -4.39 -22.11 11.53
C ARG A 50 -3.49 -23.10 10.78
N SER A 51 -3.44 -23.02 9.45
CA SER A 51 -2.56 -23.90 8.65
C SER A 51 -1.07 -23.66 8.91
N LEU A 52 -0.69 -22.40 9.15
CA LEU A 52 0.69 -21.98 9.40
C LEU A 52 1.10 -22.09 10.88
N ARG A 53 0.18 -22.45 11.78
CA ARG A 53 0.38 -22.53 13.24
C ARG A 53 0.91 -21.23 13.86
N VAL A 54 0.38 -20.09 13.40
CA VAL A 54 0.78 -18.76 13.87
C VAL A 54 -0.38 -18.14 14.64
N PRO A 55 -0.15 -17.41 15.76
CA PRO A 55 -1.19 -16.63 16.40
C PRO A 55 -1.82 -15.67 15.39
N ALA A 56 -3.13 -15.78 15.19
CA ALA A 56 -3.84 -15.00 14.18
C ALA A 56 -4.20 -13.61 14.71
N GLY A 57 -3.87 -12.58 13.93
CA GLY A 57 -4.77 -11.46 13.69
C GLY A 57 -4.44 -10.13 14.38
N PRO A 58 -4.80 -9.01 13.73
CA PRO A 58 -4.67 -7.65 14.25
C PRO A 58 -5.66 -7.33 15.41
N GLU A 59 -6.40 -8.30 15.90
CA GLU A 59 -7.40 -8.15 16.96
C GLU A 59 -6.76 -7.74 18.30
N SER A 60 -5.49 -8.10 18.47
CA SER A 60 -4.66 -7.70 19.61
C SER A 60 -3.95 -6.36 19.40
N TRP A 61 -4.07 -5.73 18.22
CA TRP A 61 -3.32 -4.52 17.91
C TRP A 61 -3.96 -3.29 18.56
N PRO A 62 -3.15 -2.34 19.05
CA PRO A 62 -3.65 -1.07 19.53
C PRO A 62 -4.40 -0.32 18.42
N ARG A 63 -5.46 0.42 18.78
CA ARG A 63 -6.19 1.27 17.81
C ARG A 63 -5.28 2.26 17.07
N SER A 64 -4.20 2.70 17.71
CA SER A 64 -3.18 3.55 17.08
C SER A 64 -2.44 2.84 15.94
N ALA A 65 -2.23 1.53 16.01
CA ALA A 65 -1.62 0.76 14.92
C ALA A 65 -2.52 0.72 13.68
N LEU A 66 -3.85 0.67 13.85
CA LEU A 66 -4.80 0.77 12.75
C LEU A 66 -4.76 2.16 12.10
N ALA A 67 -4.69 3.22 12.90
CA ALA A 67 -4.58 4.59 12.40
C ALA A 67 -3.27 4.80 11.61
N ILE A 68 -2.15 4.30 12.15
CA ILE A 68 -0.85 4.33 11.45
C ILE A 68 -0.95 3.53 10.13
N GLY A 69 -1.51 2.33 10.16
CA GLY A 69 -1.69 1.51 8.96
C GLY A 69 -2.58 2.14 7.90
N PHE A 70 -3.55 2.97 8.28
CA PHE A 70 -4.34 3.77 7.36
C PHE A 70 -3.52 4.91 6.75
N LEU A 71 -2.80 5.67 7.59
CA LEU A 71 -1.93 6.77 7.14
C LEU A 71 -0.81 6.28 6.21
N THR A 72 -0.22 5.12 6.50
CA THR A 72 0.77 4.50 5.61
C THR A 72 0.19 4.23 4.23
N ARG A 73 -1.06 3.77 4.14
CA ARG A 73 -1.73 3.55 2.85
C ARG A 73 -2.02 4.86 2.10
N VAL A 74 -2.33 5.94 2.81
CA VAL A 74 -2.45 7.28 2.17
C VAL A 74 -1.13 7.67 1.51
N VAL A 75 -0.01 7.54 2.23
CA VAL A 75 1.33 7.84 1.69
C VAL A 75 1.66 6.93 0.51
N GLN A 76 1.36 5.64 0.59
CA GLN A 76 1.56 4.69 -0.51
C GLN A 76 0.73 5.05 -1.75
N ALA A 77 -0.56 5.37 -1.57
CA ALA A 77 -1.45 5.75 -2.67
C ALA A 77 -0.99 7.06 -3.35
N VAL A 78 -0.51 8.04 -2.59
CA VAL A 78 0.11 9.26 -3.15
C VAL A 78 1.37 8.91 -3.95
N GLY A 79 2.27 8.12 -3.37
CA GLY A 79 3.52 7.71 -4.03
C GLY A 79 3.27 6.93 -5.32
N ILE A 80 2.35 5.97 -5.30
CA ILE A 80 1.88 5.23 -6.48
C ILE A 80 1.32 6.20 -7.53
N GLY A 81 0.48 7.14 -7.11
CA GLY A 81 -0.05 8.19 -7.98
C GLY A 81 1.05 8.97 -8.69
N TRP A 82 2.03 9.51 -7.94
CA TRP A 82 3.14 10.24 -8.55
C TRP A 82 3.92 9.40 -9.56
N LEU A 83 4.28 8.17 -9.20
CA LEU A 83 5.02 7.26 -10.08
C LEU A 83 4.25 6.95 -11.37
N LEU A 84 2.95 6.66 -11.27
CA LEU A 84 2.10 6.44 -12.45
C LEU A 84 2.01 7.68 -13.34
N GLY A 85 2.22 8.88 -12.78
CA GLY A 85 2.10 10.14 -13.51
C GLY A 85 3.31 10.43 -14.33
N TYR A 86 4.47 10.24 -13.70
CA TYR A 86 5.73 10.25 -14.41
C TYR A 86 5.80 9.17 -15.48
N ALA A 87 5.18 8.01 -15.25
CA ALA A 87 5.09 6.93 -16.24
C ALA A 87 4.01 7.16 -17.32
N GLY A 88 3.18 8.20 -17.22
CA GLY A 88 2.11 8.48 -18.19
C GLY A 88 1.00 7.42 -18.22
N VAL A 89 0.81 6.66 -17.14
CA VAL A 89 -0.16 5.55 -17.07
C VAL A 89 -1.54 6.08 -16.68
N SER A 90 -2.46 6.08 -17.64
CA SER A 90 -3.85 6.53 -17.48
C SER A 90 -4.89 5.40 -17.45
N ASN A 91 -4.48 4.16 -17.76
CA ASN A 91 -5.39 3.01 -17.78
C ASN A 91 -5.34 2.24 -16.44
N PRO A 92 -6.49 1.89 -15.83
CA PRO A 92 -6.54 1.23 -14.53
C PRO A 92 -5.88 -0.16 -14.51
N TRP A 93 -5.87 -0.88 -15.64
CA TRP A 93 -5.31 -2.23 -15.68
C TRP A 93 -3.77 -2.24 -15.61
N PRO A 94 -3.03 -1.50 -16.47
CA PRO A 94 -1.59 -1.30 -16.30
C PRO A 94 -1.23 -0.66 -14.95
N ALA A 95 -2.08 0.23 -14.42
CA ALA A 95 -1.86 0.83 -13.11
C ALA A 95 -1.94 -0.18 -11.96
N ALA A 96 -2.88 -1.13 -12.03
CA ALA A 96 -2.97 -2.23 -11.08
C ALA A 96 -1.72 -3.12 -11.12
N LEU A 97 -1.27 -3.49 -12.33
CA LEU A 97 -0.05 -4.28 -12.53
C LEU A 97 1.20 -3.52 -12.06
N PHE A 98 1.25 -2.22 -12.28
CA PHE A 98 2.32 -1.36 -11.76
C PHE A 98 2.34 -1.36 -10.23
N GLY A 99 1.17 -1.29 -9.58
CA GLY A 99 1.06 -1.42 -8.13
C GLY A 99 1.62 -2.75 -7.62
N ILE A 100 1.24 -3.86 -8.25
CA ILE A 100 1.79 -5.19 -7.92
C ILE A 100 3.31 -5.23 -8.13
N ALA A 101 3.80 -4.67 -9.24
CA ALA A 101 5.22 -4.61 -9.53
C ALA A 101 5.97 -3.76 -8.50
N LEU A 102 5.42 -2.63 -8.07
CA LEU A 102 5.99 -1.78 -7.04
C LEU A 102 6.09 -2.51 -5.69
N TYR A 103 5.04 -3.27 -5.34
CA TYR A 103 5.08 -4.13 -4.17
C TYR A 103 6.20 -5.17 -4.29
N ALA A 104 6.25 -5.91 -5.40
CA ALA A 104 7.24 -6.97 -5.59
C ALA A 104 8.68 -6.46 -5.67
N ALA A 105 8.91 -5.30 -6.29
CA ALA A 105 10.24 -4.77 -6.55
C ALA A 105 10.82 -3.95 -5.39
N ILE A 106 9.97 -3.30 -4.58
CA ILE A 106 10.43 -2.38 -3.53
C ILE A 106 9.96 -2.84 -2.15
N ILE A 107 8.65 -2.96 -1.97
CA ILE A 107 8.06 -3.14 -0.64
C ILE A 107 8.36 -4.53 -0.08
N MET A 108 8.21 -5.57 -0.89
CA MET A 108 8.47 -6.94 -0.49
C MET A 108 9.94 -7.16 -0.09
N PRO A 109 10.96 -6.71 -0.85
CA PRO A 109 12.36 -6.75 -0.40
C PRO A 109 12.61 -6.02 0.92
N LEU A 110 12.00 -4.86 1.13
CA LEU A 110 12.12 -4.12 2.39
C LEU A 110 11.55 -4.92 3.58
N ILE A 111 10.37 -5.52 3.40
CA ILE A 111 9.73 -6.36 4.42
C ILE A 111 10.55 -7.62 4.70
N ILE A 112 11.06 -8.28 3.66
CA ILE A 112 11.95 -9.45 3.79
C ILE A 112 13.21 -9.06 4.56
N GLY A 113 13.82 -7.91 4.22
CA GLY A 113 14.97 -7.36 4.93
C GLY A 113 14.66 -7.13 6.41
N GLN A 114 13.54 -6.49 6.73
CA GLN A 114 13.11 -6.28 8.12
C GLN A 114 12.93 -7.59 8.88
N HIS A 115 12.26 -8.59 8.29
CA HIS A 115 12.08 -9.90 8.93
C HIS A 115 13.37 -10.69 9.08
N ALA A 116 14.34 -10.54 8.17
CA ALA A 116 15.63 -11.23 8.26
C ALA A 116 16.41 -10.88 9.54
N PHE A 117 16.19 -9.68 10.10
CA PHE A 117 16.85 -9.22 11.33
C PHE A 117 15.98 -9.34 12.60
N MET A 118 14.75 -9.86 12.52
CA MET A 118 13.91 -10.11 13.70
C MET A 118 14.28 -11.44 14.36
N GLU A 119 14.40 -11.51 15.69
CA GLU A 119 14.74 -12.74 16.41
C GLU A 119 13.56 -13.72 16.61
N GLU A 120 12.38 -13.42 16.07
CA GLU A 120 11.18 -14.26 16.22
C GLU A 120 11.27 -15.56 15.39
N ASP A 121 11.00 -16.71 16.03
CA ASP A 121 10.99 -18.03 15.40
C ASP A 121 9.94 -18.14 14.27
N ASP A 122 8.81 -17.45 14.38
CA ASP A 122 7.70 -17.49 13.41
C ASP A 122 7.72 -16.39 12.35
N ARG A 123 8.79 -15.58 12.27
CA ARG A 123 8.88 -14.38 11.40
C ARG A 123 8.47 -14.64 9.96
N TRP A 124 8.93 -15.73 9.36
CA TRP A 124 8.64 -16.06 7.96
C TRP A 124 7.20 -16.52 7.74
N ARG A 125 6.60 -17.19 8.74
CA ARG A 125 5.20 -17.61 8.67
C ARG A 125 4.27 -16.42 8.84
N ARG A 126 4.61 -15.47 9.73
CA ARG A 126 3.94 -14.17 9.87
C ARG A 126 4.05 -13.34 8.60
N PHE A 127 5.24 -13.32 7.99
CA PHE A 127 5.46 -12.67 6.70
C PHE A 127 4.55 -13.26 5.62
N LEU A 128 4.53 -14.58 5.44
CA LEU A 128 3.69 -15.24 4.43
C LEU A 128 2.19 -14.95 4.64
N LEU A 129 1.74 -14.95 5.90
CA LEU A 129 0.37 -14.59 6.26
C LEU A 129 0.04 -13.14 5.89
N GLY A 130 0.98 -12.20 5.99
CA GLY A 130 0.79 -10.82 5.56
C GLY A 130 0.97 -10.61 4.05
N ALA A 131 1.88 -11.35 3.42
CA ALA A 131 2.28 -11.16 2.02
C ALA A 131 1.17 -11.52 1.03
N ALA A 132 0.23 -12.40 1.39
CA ALA A 132 -0.85 -12.80 0.50
C ALA A 132 -1.84 -11.66 0.18
N GLN A 133 -2.03 -10.69 1.08
CA GLN A 133 -2.98 -9.59 0.84
C GLN A 133 -2.34 -8.40 0.11
N GLN A 134 -1.04 -8.15 0.35
CA GLN A 134 -0.41 -6.88 -0.04
C GLN A 134 -0.38 -6.65 -1.56
N PRO A 135 -0.14 -7.64 -2.44
CA PRO A 135 -0.24 -7.44 -3.88
C PRO A 135 -1.60 -6.90 -4.32
N ALA A 136 -2.69 -7.43 -3.74
CA ALA A 136 -4.04 -6.99 -4.06
C ALA A 136 -4.31 -5.56 -3.57
N GLU A 137 -3.85 -5.21 -2.37
CA GLU A 137 -3.94 -3.84 -1.84
C GLU A 137 -3.22 -2.83 -2.74
N PHE A 138 -2.02 -3.16 -3.22
CA PHE A 138 -1.26 -2.30 -4.14
C PHE A 138 -1.91 -2.24 -5.53
N ALA A 139 -2.48 -3.34 -6.03
CA ALA A 139 -3.23 -3.35 -7.27
C ALA A 139 -4.46 -2.41 -7.20
N ILE A 140 -5.21 -2.48 -6.10
CA ILE A 140 -6.37 -1.62 -5.82
C ILE A 140 -5.94 -0.15 -5.80
N MET A 141 -4.87 0.17 -5.08
CA MET A 141 -4.36 1.54 -5.00
C MET A 141 -3.95 2.07 -6.38
N GLY A 142 -3.20 1.29 -7.15
CA GLY A 142 -2.82 1.66 -8.52
C GLY A 142 -4.03 1.90 -9.42
N ALA A 143 -4.97 0.95 -9.45
CA ALA A 143 -6.17 1.05 -10.28
C ALA A 143 -7.00 2.30 -9.96
N ILE A 144 -7.28 2.54 -8.68
CA ILE A 144 -8.18 3.64 -8.26
C ILE A 144 -7.52 4.99 -8.44
N VAL A 145 -6.25 5.14 -8.07
CA VAL A 145 -5.55 6.44 -8.16
C VAL A 145 -5.43 6.89 -9.62
N THR A 146 -5.27 5.97 -10.58
CA THR A 146 -5.20 6.30 -12.01
C THR A 146 -6.54 6.76 -12.60
N LEU A 147 -7.68 6.31 -12.09
CA LEU A 147 -8.98 6.68 -12.67
C LEU A 147 -9.33 8.17 -12.52
N TRP A 148 -8.69 8.87 -11.59
CA TRP A 148 -9.08 10.21 -11.12
C TRP A 148 -7.93 11.22 -11.29
N ARG A 149 -7.07 10.97 -12.28
CA ARG A 149 -6.00 11.86 -12.74
C ARG A 149 -6.30 12.33 -14.15
#